data_AF-A0A7Y0ZEN2-F1
#
_entry.id   AF-A0A7Y0ZEN2-F1
#
_cell.length_a   1.000
_cell.length_b   1.000
_cell.length_c   1.000
_cell.angle_alpha   90.00
_cell.angle_beta   90.00
_cell.angle_gamma   90.00
#
_symmetry.space_group_name_H-M   'P 1'
#
loop_
_entity.id
_entity.type
_entity.pdbx_description
1 polymer ?
#
loop_
_entity_poly.entity_id
_entity_poly.type
_entity_poly.pdbx_seq_one_letter_code
_entity_poly.pdbx_strand_id
1 'polypeptide(L)'
;MPDIDPDVASLNARLRLSTLAPHRLTLAQFLEHGDALPVVGNPRSWEVSHGRFLTWAEADSAEAALRQIHRREVESSLNWNSAGTSERGYLPSMPTQDVLDDYPDLKVTFAEILTGAVNLPEGR
;
A
#
# COMPACT_ATOMS: atom_id res chain seq x y z
N MET A 1 8.99 2.30 -35.23
CA MET A 1 8.52 2.43 -33.83
C MET A 1 8.51 3.91 -33.52
N PRO A 2 7.43 4.48 -32.95
CA PRO A 2 7.51 5.86 -32.47
C PRO A 2 8.55 5.92 -31.34
N ASP A 3 9.43 6.93 -31.38
CA ASP A 3 10.29 7.28 -30.25
C ASP A 3 9.39 7.66 -29.08
N ILE A 4 9.35 6.81 -28.06
CA ILE A 4 8.66 7.12 -26.81
C ILE A 4 9.54 8.13 -26.08
N ASP A 5 8.95 9.23 -25.64
CA ASP A 5 9.61 10.22 -24.80
C ASP A 5 10.38 9.54 -23.66
N PRO A 6 11.67 9.86 -23.42
CA PRO A 6 12.50 9.19 -22.43
C PRO A 6 11.92 9.27 -21.00
N ASP A 7 11.15 10.32 -20.68
CA ASP A 7 10.49 10.47 -19.39
C ASP A 7 9.30 9.51 -19.29
N VAL A 8 8.56 9.33 -20.39
CA VAL A 8 7.46 8.36 -20.50
C VAL A 8 8.00 6.93 -20.48
N ALA A 9 9.13 6.66 -21.12
CA ALA A 9 9.80 5.35 -21.07
C ALA A 9 10.28 5.03 -19.64
N SER A 10 10.88 6.01 -18.95
CA SER A 10 11.33 5.87 -17.56
C SER A 10 10.17 5.72 -16.58
N LEU A 11 9.06 6.45 -16.77
CA LEU A 11 7.83 6.24 -16.01
C LEU A 11 7.28 4.83 -16.25
N ASN A 12 7.15 4.40 -17.51
CA ASN A 12 6.64 3.06 -17.83
C ASN A 12 7.53 1.94 -17.27
N ALA A 13 8.86 2.12 -17.24
CA ALA A 13 9.77 1.17 -16.63
C ALA A 13 9.51 1.04 -15.12
N ARG A 14 9.33 2.16 -14.42
CA ARG A 14 8.98 2.20 -13.00
C ARG A 14 7.60 1.59 -12.72
N LEU A 15 6.59 1.92 -13.53
CA LEU A 15 5.24 1.38 -13.41
C LEU A 15 5.16 -0.14 -13.66
N ARG A 16 6.16 -0.74 -14.32
CA ARG A 16 6.26 -2.18 -14.61
C ARG A 16 6.99 -2.99 -13.55
N LEU A 17 7.65 -2.35 -12.57
CA LEU A 17 8.46 -3.02 -11.57
C LEU A 17 7.68 -4.09 -10.80
N SER A 18 6.38 -3.86 -10.58
CA SER A 18 5.53 -4.83 -9.90
C SER A 18 4.04 -4.61 -10.19
N THR A 19 3.29 -5.69 -10.25
CA THR A 19 1.82 -5.68 -10.27
C THR A 19 1.22 -5.86 -8.87
N LEU A 20 2.07 -6.08 -7.85
CA LEU A 20 1.63 -6.23 -6.47
C LEU A 20 1.30 -4.85 -5.87
N ALA A 21 0.20 -4.81 -5.12
CA ALA A 21 -0.17 -3.66 -4.32
C ALA A 21 0.78 -3.50 -3.11
N PRO A 22 0.96 -2.29 -2.57
CA PRO A 22 1.91 -2.03 -1.47
C PRO A 22 1.73 -2.97 -0.27
N HIS A 23 0.49 -3.25 0.15
CA HIS A 23 0.18 -4.14 1.28
C HIS A 23 0.53 -5.61 1.07
N ARG A 24 1.04 -5.96 -0.12
CA ARG A 24 1.50 -7.32 -0.49
C ARG A 24 3.02 -7.43 -0.51
N LEU A 25 3.72 -6.36 -0.15
CA LEU A 25 5.18 -6.29 -0.04
C LEU A 25 5.55 -6.09 1.42
N THR A 26 6.69 -6.63 1.83
CA THR A 26 7.30 -6.21 3.10
C THR A 26 7.70 -4.75 2.99
N LEU A 27 7.84 -4.07 4.12
CA LEU A 27 8.28 -2.68 4.16
C LEU A 27 9.65 -2.54 3.48
N ALA A 28 10.56 -3.50 3.69
CA ALA A 28 11.86 -3.50 3.03
C ALA A 28 11.74 -3.52 1.50
N GLN A 29 10.89 -4.40 0.94
CA GLN A 29 10.65 -4.48 -0.50
C GLN A 29 9.98 -3.21 -1.04
N PHE A 30 9.03 -2.63 -0.29
CA PHE A 30 8.38 -1.40 -0.70
C PHE A 30 9.34 -0.21 -0.67
N LEU A 31 10.26 -0.14 0.29
CA LEU A 31 11.32 0.88 0.34
C LEU A 31 12.35 0.71 -0.78
N GLU A 32 12.66 -0.53 -1.19
CA GLU A 32 13.60 -0.81 -2.27
C GLU A 32 13.03 -0.44 -3.65
N HIS A 33 11.73 -0.63 -3.86
CA HIS A 33 11.11 -0.50 -5.18
C HIS A 33 10.15 0.70 -5.33
N GLY A 34 9.77 1.33 -4.22
CA GLY A 34 8.89 2.49 -4.21
C GLY A 34 9.66 3.79 -4.45
N ASP A 35 9.01 4.71 -5.16
CA ASP A 35 9.50 6.07 -5.37
C ASP A 35 8.72 7.05 -4.49
N ALA A 36 9.42 8.04 -3.94
CA ALA A 36 8.82 9.21 -3.31
C ALA A 36 9.45 10.48 -3.90
N LEU A 37 8.70 11.18 -4.74
CA LEU A 37 9.14 12.41 -5.41
C LEU A 37 8.58 13.64 -4.69
N PRO A 38 9.39 14.68 -4.45
CA PRO A 38 8.90 15.90 -3.82
C PRO A 38 7.90 16.62 -4.72
N VAL A 39 6.80 17.12 -4.15
CA VAL A 39 5.82 17.93 -4.87
C VAL A 39 6.31 19.38 -4.93
N VAL A 40 6.45 19.92 -6.14
CA VAL A 40 6.95 21.28 -6.35
C VAL A 40 6.04 22.29 -5.66
N GLY A 41 6.63 23.15 -4.82
CA GLY A 41 5.90 24.19 -4.09
C GLY A 41 5.32 23.74 -2.74
N ASN A 42 5.46 22.47 -2.35
CA ASN A 42 5.06 22.00 -1.02
C ASN A 42 6.18 21.19 -0.33
N PRO A 43 6.91 21.78 0.63
CA PRO A 43 8.15 21.24 1.19
C PRO A 43 7.99 19.95 2.01
N ARG A 44 6.76 19.50 2.28
CA ARG A 44 6.49 18.25 3.02
C ARG A 44 5.66 17.24 2.23
N SER A 45 5.25 17.57 1.02
CA SER A 45 4.43 16.67 0.21
C SER A 45 5.28 15.82 -0.71
N TRP A 46 4.94 14.54 -0.73
CA TRP A 46 5.59 13.52 -1.52
C TRP A 46 4.55 12.81 -2.37
N GLU A 47 4.81 12.71 -3.67
CA GLU A 47 4.13 11.77 -4.55
C GLU A 47 4.80 10.40 -4.38
N VAL A 48 4.07 9.44 -3.83
CA VAL A 48 4.55 8.10 -3.56
C VAL A 48 3.98 7.15 -4.60
N SER A 49 4.85 6.38 -5.25
CA SER A 49 4.46 5.44 -6.29
C SER A 49 5.18 4.11 -6.21
N HIS A 50 4.54 3.05 -6.71
CA HIS A 50 5.12 1.72 -6.84
C HIS A 50 4.31 0.90 -7.86
N GLY A 51 4.92 0.49 -8.98
CA GLY A 51 4.16 -0.16 -10.04
C GLY A 51 2.99 0.73 -10.48
N ARG A 52 1.75 0.21 -10.48
CA ARG A 52 0.55 1.00 -10.82
C ARG A 52 -0.04 1.81 -9.67
N PHE A 53 0.53 1.71 -8.47
CA PHE A 53 0.08 2.45 -7.30
C PHE A 53 0.65 3.87 -7.30
N LEU A 54 -0.18 4.86 -7.01
CA LEU A 54 0.17 6.27 -6.92
C LEU A 54 -0.67 6.94 -5.82
N THR A 55 -0.04 7.68 -4.93
CA THR A 55 -0.72 8.43 -3.87
C THR A 55 0.13 9.60 -3.38
N TRP A 56 -0.38 10.35 -2.42
CA TRP A 56 0.32 11.46 -1.79
C TRP A 56 0.43 11.25 -0.29
N ALA A 57 1.57 11.68 0.27
CA ALA A 57 1.87 11.69 1.69
C ALA A 57 2.48 13.02 2.11
N GLU A 58 2.26 13.39 3.36
CA GLU A 58 2.98 14.48 4.01
C GLU A 58 3.96 13.91 5.03
N ALA A 59 5.25 14.16 4.81
CA ALA A 59 6.32 13.63 5.66
C ALA A 59 7.59 14.49 5.58
N ASP A 60 8.46 14.33 6.57
CA ASP A 60 9.71 15.09 6.67
C ASP A 60 10.81 14.58 5.72
N SER A 61 10.61 13.40 5.10
CA SER A 61 11.54 12.82 4.14
C SER A 61 10.83 11.84 3.19
N ALA A 62 11.48 11.53 2.06
CA ALA A 62 11.04 10.53 1.09
C ALA A 62 10.79 9.16 1.75
N GLU A 63 11.73 8.71 2.57
CA GLU A 63 11.62 7.43 3.28
C GLU A 63 10.46 7.45 4.30
N ALA A 64 10.27 8.58 5.02
CA ALA A 64 9.16 8.72 5.94
C ALA A 64 7.81 8.68 5.21
N ALA A 65 7.72 9.29 4.02
CA ALA A 65 6.53 9.19 3.17
C ALA A 65 6.26 7.74 2.73
N LEU A 66 7.29 7.02 2.26
CA LEU A 66 7.15 5.61 1.88
C LEU A 66 6.68 4.75 3.06
N ARG A 67 7.28 4.90 4.24
CA ARG A 67 6.89 4.18 5.46
C ARG A 67 5.45 4.48 5.87
N GLN A 68 5.05 5.75 5.82
CA GLN A 68 3.69 6.19 6.14
C GLN A 68 2.68 5.56 5.18
N ILE A 69 2.93 5.63 3.88
CA ILE A 69 2.05 5.06 2.86
C ILE A 69 1.97 3.55 2.96
N HIS A 70 3.10 2.86 3.11
CA HIS A 70 3.11 1.41 3.23
C HIS A 70 2.24 0.95 4.40
N ARG A 71 2.43 1.55 5.58
CA ARG A 71 1.61 1.26 6.76
C ARG A 71 0.13 1.52 6.49
N ARG A 72 -0.20 2.66 5.89
CA ARG A 72 -1.59 3.04 5.57
C ARG A 72 -2.26 2.01 4.67
N GLU A 73 -1.57 1.54 3.63
CA GLU A 73 -2.14 0.55 2.70
C GLU A 73 -2.32 -0.82 3.37
N VAL A 74 -1.40 -1.25 4.23
CA VAL A 74 -1.56 -2.47 5.05
C VAL A 74 -2.79 -2.34 5.95
N GLU A 75 -2.90 -1.26 6.71
CA GLU A 75 -4.04 -0.99 7.59
C GLU A 75 -5.36 -0.86 6.82
N SER A 76 -5.38 -0.17 5.67
CA SER A 76 -6.56 -0.07 4.81
C SER A 76 -7.00 -1.45 4.30
N SER A 77 -6.08 -2.30 3.86
CA SER A 77 -6.43 -3.64 3.41
C SER A 77 -7.07 -4.48 4.53
N LEU A 78 -6.58 -4.37 5.77
CA LEU A 78 -7.16 -5.03 6.94
C LEU A 78 -8.55 -4.47 7.26
N ASN A 79 -8.72 -3.15 7.27
CA ASN A 79 -10.02 -2.50 7.51
C ASN A 79 -11.09 -2.88 6.48
N TRP A 80 -10.74 -2.95 5.19
CA TRP A 80 -11.69 -3.37 4.16
C TRP A 80 -12.13 -4.83 4.35
N ASN A 81 -11.19 -5.70 4.74
CA ASN A 81 -11.50 -7.10 5.01
C ASN A 81 -12.23 -7.30 6.35
N SER A 82 -12.10 -6.39 7.33
CA SER A 82 -12.86 -6.45 8.58
C SER A 82 -14.31 -6.01 8.43
N ALA A 83 -14.57 -5.01 7.59
CA ALA A 83 -15.92 -4.50 7.36
C ALA A 83 -16.81 -5.47 6.56
N GLY A 84 -16.26 -6.57 6.02
CA GLY A 84 -16.99 -7.61 5.28
C GLY A 84 -17.74 -7.12 4.03
N THR A 85 -17.59 -5.85 3.68
CA THR A 85 -18.38 -5.17 2.66
C THR A 85 -17.47 -4.27 1.85
N SER A 86 -17.39 -4.55 0.57
CA SER A 86 -17.15 -3.50 -0.41
C SER A 86 -18.50 -3.23 -1.05
N GLU A 87 -19.03 -2.00 -0.93
CA GLU A 87 -20.26 -1.60 -1.62
C GLU A 87 -20.18 -1.81 -3.15
N ARG A 88 -18.96 -2.04 -3.68
CA ARG A 88 -18.65 -2.24 -5.10
C ARG A 88 -18.15 -3.66 -5.44
N GLY A 89 -18.23 -4.62 -4.52
CA GLY A 89 -17.89 -6.04 -4.79
C GLY A 89 -16.40 -6.36 -5.02
N TYR A 90 -15.50 -5.41 -4.76
CA TYR A 90 -14.05 -5.64 -4.77
C TYR A 90 -13.44 -5.39 -3.39
N LEU A 91 -12.97 -6.46 -2.75
CA LEU A 91 -12.15 -6.38 -1.55
C LEU A 91 -10.67 -6.50 -1.94
N PRO A 92 -9.78 -5.66 -1.37
CA PRO A 92 -8.35 -5.86 -1.52
C PRO A 92 -7.95 -7.21 -0.91
N SER A 93 -6.91 -7.83 -1.47
CA SER A 93 -6.32 -9.03 -0.87
C SER A 93 -5.78 -8.72 0.54
N MET A 94 -5.76 -9.73 1.41
CA MET A 94 -5.12 -9.60 2.72
C MET A 94 -3.60 -9.45 2.59
N PRO A 95 -2.92 -8.71 3.51
CA PRO A 95 -1.48 -8.76 3.66
C PRO A 95 -0.98 -10.19 3.93
N THR A 96 0.27 -10.50 3.55
CA THR A 96 0.87 -11.78 3.94
C THR A 96 1.39 -11.73 5.38
N GLN A 97 1.71 -12.90 5.95
CA GLN A 97 2.30 -12.97 7.28
C GLN A 97 3.60 -12.16 7.39
N ASP A 98 4.47 -12.27 6.38
CA ASP A 98 5.74 -11.51 6.34
C ASP A 98 5.51 -9.99 6.37
N VAL A 99 4.47 -9.50 5.69
CA VAL A 99 4.09 -8.07 5.75
C VAL A 99 3.59 -7.69 7.14
N LEU A 100 2.81 -8.56 7.77
CA LEU A 100 2.30 -8.30 9.12
C LEU A 100 3.44 -8.34 10.16
N ASP A 101 4.53 -9.08 9.93
CA ASP A 101 5.70 -9.10 10.79
C ASP A 101 6.37 -7.71 10.91
N ASP A 102 6.25 -6.85 9.88
CA ASP A 102 6.69 -5.45 9.92
C ASP A 102 5.80 -4.55 10.79
N TYR A 103 4.57 -4.98 11.10
CA TYR A 103 3.56 -4.20 11.85
C TYR A 103 2.92 -5.00 13.00
N PRO A 104 3.67 -5.31 14.07
CA PRO A 104 3.15 -6.09 15.20
C PRO A 104 1.94 -5.46 15.87
N ASP A 105 1.85 -4.14 15.88
CA ASP A 105 0.73 -3.40 16.45
C ASP A 105 -0.56 -3.59 15.64
N LEU A 106 -0.48 -3.62 14.30
CA LEU A 106 -1.63 -3.93 13.45
C LEU A 106 -2.13 -5.36 13.65
N LYS A 107 -1.26 -6.32 13.96
CA LYS A 107 -1.70 -7.69 14.32
C LYS A 107 -2.56 -7.70 15.58
N VAL A 108 -2.22 -6.87 16.55
CA VAL A 108 -2.99 -6.74 17.80
C VAL A 108 -4.33 -6.07 17.51
N THR A 109 -4.33 -4.96 16.77
CA THR A 109 -5.56 -4.22 16.42
C THR A 109 -6.53 -5.06 15.60
N PHE A 110 -6.04 -5.88 14.67
CA PHE A 110 -6.85 -6.67 13.75
C PHE A 110 -6.87 -8.17 14.10
N ALA A 111 -6.61 -8.53 15.36
CA ALA A 111 -6.50 -9.92 15.80
C ALA A 111 -7.73 -10.78 15.46
N GLU A 112 -8.94 -10.22 15.54
CA GLU A 112 -10.20 -10.94 15.28
C GLU A 112 -10.28 -11.44 13.83
N ILE A 113 -9.91 -10.61 12.86
CA ILE A 113 -9.95 -10.99 11.44
C ILE A 113 -8.78 -11.89 11.05
N LEU A 114 -7.62 -11.71 11.70
CA LEU A 114 -6.42 -12.50 11.42
C LEU A 114 -6.52 -13.92 11.99
N THR A 115 -7.24 -14.09 13.10
CA THR A 115 -7.48 -15.42 13.71
C THR A 115 -8.71 -16.12 13.14
N GLY A 116 -9.46 -15.48 12.24
CA GLY A 116 -10.71 -16.03 11.69
C GLY A 116 -11.87 -16.01 12.68
N ALA A 117 -11.75 -15.29 13.80
CA ALA A 117 -12.79 -15.09 14.79
C ALA A 117 -13.78 -13.98 14.38
N VAL A 118 -14.07 -13.86 13.08
CA VAL A 118 -15.20 -13.06 12.62
C VAL A 118 -16.44 -13.78 13.11
N ASN A 119 -17.06 -13.24 14.16
CA ASN A 119 -18.39 -13.65 14.60
C ASN A 119 -19.33 -13.51 13.39
N LEU A 120 -19.58 -14.62 12.70
CA LEU A 120 -20.71 -14.75 11.80
C LEU A 120 -21.94 -14.38 12.63
N PRO A 121 -22.75 -13.38 12.23
CA PRO A 121 -24.02 -13.16 12.90
C PRO A 121 -24.81 -14.46 12.76
N GLU A 122 -25.16 -15.07 13.89
CA GLU A 122 -26.09 -16.19 13.92
C GLU A 122 -27.32 -15.79 13.11
N GLY A 123 -27.65 -16.62 12.13
CA GLY A 123 -28.71 -16.38 11.18
C GLY A 123 -30.03 -15.99 11.87
N ARG A 124 -30.76 -15.09 11.21
CA ARG A 124 -32.15 -14.85 11.50
C ARG A 124 -32.98 -14.93 10.23
#